data_AF-A0A2D7HAR8-F1
#
_entry.id   AF-A0A2D7HAR8-F1
#
_cell.length_a   1.000
_cell.length_b   1.000
_cell.length_c   1.000
_cell.angle_alpha   90.00
_cell.angle_beta   90.00
_cell.angle_gamma   90.00
#
_symmetry.space_group_name_H-M   'P 1'
#
loop_
_entity.id
_entity.type
_entity.pdbx_description
1 polymer ?
#
loop_
_entity_poly.entity_id
_entity_poly.type
_entity_poly.pdbx_seq_one_letter_code
_entity_poly.pdbx_strand_id
1 'polypeptide(L)'
;MPTTEFASYGIVVVDYACPADAVAELRRQGKVVFDYLSLAKVHRKRHFASDVQSIGIEDKPDPQFPGSVRVNAANPKWSELLVQVIVPQIKKLGFNEIFLDDLDALKKRKIEKYGVALIHDIRRANPEL
;
A
#
# COMPACT_ATOMS: atom_id res chain seq x y z
N MET A 1 13.85 -12.47 -6.33
CA MET A 1 14.24 -11.24 -7.07
C MET A 1 15.72 -11.00 -6.83
N PRO A 2 16.55 -10.72 -7.85
CA PRO A 2 17.96 -10.39 -7.64
C PRO A 2 18.09 -8.99 -7.03
N THR A 3 18.53 -8.89 -5.77
CA THR A 3 18.68 -7.58 -5.09
C THR A 3 19.86 -6.76 -5.63
N THR A 4 20.79 -7.41 -6.34
CA THR A 4 21.98 -6.80 -6.97
C THR A 4 21.63 -5.78 -8.04
N GLU A 5 20.49 -5.93 -8.71
CA GLU A 5 20.01 -4.96 -9.70
C GLU A 5 19.72 -3.59 -9.08
N PHE A 6 19.50 -3.55 -7.76
CA PHE A 6 19.22 -2.32 -7.03
C PHE A 6 20.48 -1.63 -6.49
N ALA A 7 21.68 -2.14 -6.77
CA ALA A 7 22.92 -1.73 -6.12
C ALA A 7 23.14 -0.20 -6.11
N SER A 8 22.89 0.48 -7.23
CA SER A 8 23.09 1.93 -7.39
C SER A 8 22.00 2.81 -6.76
N TYR A 9 20.91 2.23 -6.27
CA TYR A 9 19.80 2.98 -5.69
C TYR A 9 19.86 2.97 -4.16
N GLY A 10 19.71 4.16 -3.56
CA GLY A 10 19.57 4.35 -2.11
C GLY A 10 18.14 4.18 -1.60
N ILE A 11 17.14 4.40 -2.47
CA ILE A 11 15.72 4.21 -2.19
C ILE A 11 15.16 3.22 -3.20
N VAL A 12 14.37 2.26 -2.72
CA VAL A 12 13.70 1.27 -3.58
C VAL A 12 12.24 1.19 -3.18
N VAL A 13 11.35 1.32 -4.16
CA VAL A 13 9.93 1.02 -3.99
C VAL A 13 9.69 -0.36 -4.58
N VAL A 14 9.18 -1.29 -3.77
CA VAL A 14 8.82 -2.63 -4.22
C VAL A 14 7.35 -2.90 -3.91
N ASP A 15 6.73 -3.76 -4.72
CA ASP A 15 5.39 -4.25 -4.40
C ASP A 15 5.46 -5.21 -3.20
N TYR A 16 4.38 -5.25 -2.43
CA TYR A 16 4.16 -6.18 -1.34
C TYR A 16 4.39 -7.66 -1.71
N ALA A 17 4.26 -8.04 -2.99
CA ALA A 17 4.64 -9.37 -3.46
C ALA A 17 6.16 -9.66 -3.32
N CYS A 18 6.98 -8.67 -2.95
CA CYS A 18 8.37 -8.84 -2.61
C CYS A 18 8.50 -9.63 -1.29
N PRO A 19 9.16 -10.80 -1.31
CA PRO A 19 9.38 -11.60 -0.11
C PRO A 19 10.12 -10.84 1.01
N ALA A 20 9.77 -11.12 2.27
CA ALA A 20 10.34 -10.41 3.43
C ALA A 20 11.88 -10.60 3.56
N ASP A 21 12.41 -11.74 3.13
CA ASP A 21 13.86 -11.99 3.08
C ASP A 21 14.58 -11.09 2.06
N ALA A 22 13.94 -10.82 0.92
CA ALA A 22 14.43 -9.86 -0.07
C ALA A 22 14.37 -8.42 0.45
N VAL A 23 13.30 -8.03 1.14
CA VAL A 23 13.20 -6.72 1.82
C VAL A 23 14.31 -6.57 2.86
N ALA A 24 14.54 -7.60 3.68
CA ALA A 24 15.61 -7.60 4.68
C ALA A 24 17.01 -7.50 4.04
N GLU A 25 17.23 -8.16 2.90
CA GLU A 25 18.49 -8.07 2.16
C GLU A 25 18.73 -6.66 1.59
N LEU A 26 17.72 -6.06 0.96
CA LEU A 26 17.82 -4.67 0.48
C LEU A 26 18.16 -3.71 1.61
N ARG A 27 17.58 -3.92 2.80
CA ARG A 27 17.90 -3.12 3.99
C ARG A 27 19.31 -3.36 4.52
N ARG A 28 19.81 -4.60 4.53
CA ARG A 28 21.21 -4.90 4.89
C ARG A 28 22.20 -4.21 3.96
N GLN A 29 21.82 -3.98 2.71
CA GLN A 29 22.58 -3.20 1.73
C GLN A 29 22.47 -1.67 1.94
N GLY A 30 21.85 -1.22 3.04
CA GLY A 30 21.74 0.21 3.39
C GLY A 30 20.64 0.96 2.64
N LYS A 31 19.71 0.26 1.97
CA LYS A 31 18.63 0.88 1.19
C LYS A 31 17.45 1.24 2.08
N VAL A 32 16.77 2.33 1.73
CA VAL A 32 15.44 2.66 2.28
C VAL A 32 14.39 2.00 1.39
N VAL A 33 13.65 1.04 1.93
CA VAL A 33 12.70 0.22 1.18
C VAL A 33 11.27 0.63 1.48
N PHE A 34 10.53 1.02 0.45
CA PHE A 34 9.13 1.43 0.51
C PHE A 34 8.23 0.30 -0.01
N ASP A 35 7.11 0.04 0.67
CA ASP A 35 6.03 -0.78 0.12
C ASP A 35 5.12 0.08 -0.77
N TYR A 36 4.83 -0.38 -1.98
CA TYR A 36 3.85 0.26 -2.85
C TYR A 36 2.40 -0.08 -2.42
N LEU A 37 1.64 0.96 -2.09
CA LEU A 37 0.27 0.87 -1.58
C LEU A 37 -0.66 1.85 -2.31
N SER A 38 -1.64 1.33 -3.05
CA SER A 38 -2.70 2.16 -3.63
C SER A 38 -3.77 2.50 -2.60
N LEU A 39 -4.24 3.75 -2.59
CA LEU A 39 -5.36 4.19 -1.75
C LEU A 39 -6.74 3.99 -2.40
N ALA A 40 -6.81 3.68 -3.69
CA ALA A 40 -8.06 3.62 -4.44
C ALA A 40 -8.31 2.28 -5.13
N LYS A 41 -7.33 1.37 -5.14
CA LYS A 41 -7.40 0.07 -5.82
C LYS A 41 -6.71 -1.01 -5.00
N VAL A 42 -7.19 -2.23 -5.15
CA VAL A 42 -6.56 -3.42 -4.55
C VAL A 42 -6.42 -4.48 -5.62
N HIS A 43 -5.20 -4.97 -5.82
CA HIS A 43 -4.96 -6.11 -6.69
C HIS A 43 -5.33 -7.41 -5.97
N ARG A 44 -6.08 -8.31 -6.62
CA ARG A 44 -6.64 -9.53 -6.01
C ARG A 44 -5.62 -10.53 -5.48
N LYS A 45 -4.36 -10.41 -5.87
CA LYS A 45 -3.26 -11.25 -5.37
C LYS A 45 -2.57 -10.69 -4.11
N ARG A 46 -2.94 -9.51 -3.63
CA ARG A 46 -2.43 -8.97 -2.36
C ARG A 46 -2.90 -9.85 -1.20
N HIS A 47 -2.08 -10.04 -0.17
CA HIS A 47 -2.47 -10.91 0.96
C HIS A 47 -3.70 -10.39 1.72
N PHE A 48 -3.92 -9.08 1.75
CA PHE A 48 -5.11 -8.47 2.36
C PHE A 48 -6.32 -8.37 1.41
N ALA A 49 -6.24 -8.90 0.19
CA ALA A 49 -7.36 -8.86 -0.76
C ALA A 49 -8.59 -9.62 -0.24
N SER A 50 -8.37 -10.72 0.50
CA SER A 50 -9.46 -11.46 1.17
C SER A 50 -10.12 -10.65 2.27
N ASP A 51 -9.37 -9.80 2.98
CA ASP A 51 -9.94 -8.92 4.01
C ASP A 51 -10.88 -7.92 3.36
N VAL A 52 -10.44 -7.27 2.27
CA VAL A 52 -11.24 -6.33 1.46
C VAL A 52 -12.54 -6.97 0.95
N GLN A 53 -12.45 -8.22 0.48
CA GLN A 53 -13.61 -8.99 0.02
C GLN A 53 -14.56 -9.32 1.18
N SER A 54 -14.03 -9.81 2.31
CA SER A 54 -14.84 -10.25 3.46
C SER A 54 -15.61 -9.11 4.13
N ILE A 55 -15.04 -7.90 4.18
CA ILE A 55 -15.70 -6.72 4.74
C ILE A 55 -16.65 -6.02 3.74
N GLY A 56 -16.68 -6.49 2.48
CA GLY A 56 -17.62 -6.09 1.44
C GLY A 56 -17.43 -4.66 0.93
N ILE A 57 -16.18 -4.20 0.81
CA ILE A 57 -15.87 -2.82 0.40
C ILE A 57 -15.29 -2.70 -1.02
N GLU A 58 -15.08 -3.83 -1.70
CA GLU A 58 -14.74 -3.83 -3.12
C GLU A 58 -15.89 -3.27 -3.95
N ASP A 59 -15.56 -2.42 -4.91
CA ASP A 59 -16.46 -1.91 -5.94
C ASP A 59 -16.24 -2.74 -7.22
N LYS A 60 -16.34 -2.12 -8.39
CA LYS A 60 -16.13 -2.77 -9.67
C LYS A 60 -14.65 -3.12 -9.92
N PRO A 61 -14.40 -4.17 -10.73
CA PRO A 61 -13.09 -4.40 -11.33
C PRO A 61 -12.59 -3.13 -12.04
N ASP A 62 -11.31 -2.85 -11.94
CA ASP A 62 -10.73 -1.72 -12.66
C ASP A 62 -10.47 -2.10 -14.12
N PRO A 63 -11.11 -1.45 -15.10
CA PRO A 63 -10.92 -1.77 -16.52
C PRO A 63 -9.49 -1.43 -17.01
N GLN A 64 -8.78 -0.52 -16.35
CA GLN A 64 -7.43 -0.13 -16.73
C GLN A 64 -6.36 -1.06 -16.15
N PHE A 65 -6.67 -1.73 -15.03
CA PHE A 65 -5.73 -2.58 -14.29
C PHE A 65 -6.36 -3.95 -14.05
N PRO A 66 -6.24 -4.89 -15.02
CA PRO A 66 -6.77 -6.23 -14.88
C PRO A 66 -6.29 -6.91 -13.60
N GLY A 67 -7.22 -7.55 -12.88
CA GLY A 67 -6.94 -8.19 -11.60
C GLY A 67 -7.07 -7.26 -10.38
N SER A 68 -7.26 -5.96 -10.59
CA SER A 68 -7.56 -5.01 -9.51
C SER A 68 -9.05 -4.73 -9.39
N VAL A 69 -9.49 -4.48 -8.17
CA VAL A 69 -10.81 -3.92 -7.83
C VAL A 69 -10.63 -2.52 -7.30
N ARG A 70 -11.63 -1.66 -7.50
CA ARG A 70 -11.65 -0.33 -6.89
C ARG A 70 -12.11 -0.43 -5.45
N VAL A 71 -11.56 0.43 -4.61
CA VAL A 71 -12.05 0.68 -3.25
C VAL A 71 -12.42 2.15 -3.12
N ASN A 72 -13.37 2.46 -2.25
CA ASN A 72 -13.79 3.83 -2.00
C ASN A 72 -13.04 4.39 -0.78
N ALA A 73 -12.15 5.36 -0.99
CA ALA A 73 -11.41 6.01 0.09
C ALA A 73 -12.31 6.73 1.12
N ALA A 74 -13.56 7.04 0.76
CA ALA A 74 -14.55 7.60 1.68
C ALA A 74 -15.20 6.54 2.60
N ASN A 75 -14.96 5.24 2.36
CA ASN A 75 -15.51 4.19 3.18
C ASN A 75 -14.69 4.05 4.48
N PRO A 76 -15.28 4.25 5.67
CA PRO A 76 -14.53 4.19 6.93
C PRO A 76 -13.88 2.83 7.18
N LYS A 77 -14.50 1.73 6.71
CA LYS A 77 -13.92 0.38 6.81
C LYS A 77 -12.59 0.24 6.04
N TRP A 78 -12.43 0.99 4.95
CA TRP A 78 -11.17 1.00 4.20
C TRP A 78 -10.08 1.73 4.97
N SER A 79 -10.41 2.88 5.54
CA SER A 79 -9.48 3.63 6.39
C SER A 79 -9.04 2.79 7.59
N GLU A 80 -10.01 2.18 8.29
CA GLU A 80 -9.74 1.31 9.43
C GLU A 80 -8.85 0.12 9.05
N LEU A 81 -9.14 -0.57 7.95
CA LEU A 81 -8.32 -1.68 7.47
C LEU A 81 -6.89 -1.24 7.16
N LEU A 82 -6.71 -0.10 6.48
CA LEU A 82 -5.38 0.41 6.16
C LEU A 82 -4.59 0.79 7.41
N VAL A 83 -5.19 1.59 8.29
CA VAL A 83 -4.53 2.17 9.46
C VAL A 83 -4.25 1.11 10.52
N GLN A 84 -5.20 0.21 10.79
CA GLN A 84 -5.13 -0.73 11.91
C GLN A 84 -4.53 -2.08 11.53
N VAL A 85 -4.56 -2.46 10.24
CA VAL A 85 -4.16 -3.79 9.80
C VAL A 85 -3.02 -3.73 8.78
N ILE A 86 -3.24 -3.12 7.62
CA ILE A 86 -2.33 -3.23 6.48
C ILE A 86 -1.00 -2.51 6.73
N VAL A 87 -1.03 -1.24 7.14
CA VAL A 87 0.21 -0.48 7.41
C VAL A 87 1.01 -1.12 8.56
N PRO A 88 0.39 -1.53 9.69
CA PRO A 88 1.10 -2.30 10.71
C PRO A 88 1.72 -3.61 10.20
N GLN A 89 1.05 -4.33 9.30
CA GLN A 89 1.62 -5.55 8.69
C GLN A 89 2.80 -5.24 7.77
N ILE A 90 2.72 -4.19 6.95
CA ILE A 90 3.83 -3.73 6.10
C ILE A 90 5.07 -3.46 6.97
N LYS A 91 4.91 -2.75 8.09
CA LYS A 91 6.01 -2.52 9.03
C LYS A 91 6.59 -3.81 9.61
N LYS A 92 5.75 -4.78 9.96
CA LYS A 92 6.20 -6.09 10.46
C LYS A 92 6.99 -6.88 9.43
N LEU A 93 6.73 -6.68 8.14
CA LEU A 93 7.51 -7.26 7.03
C LEU A 93 8.87 -6.57 6.85
N GLY A 94 9.13 -5.51 7.61
CA GLY A 94 10.42 -4.86 7.68
C GLY A 94 10.61 -3.76 6.63
N PHE A 95 9.55 -3.28 5.98
CA PHE A 95 9.63 -2.07 5.17
C PHE A 95 9.96 -0.85 6.03
N ASN A 96 10.69 0.11 5.46
CA ASN A 96 10.95 1.38 6.11
C ASN A 96 9.72 2.29 6.04
N GLU A 97 9.12 2.36 4.86
CA GLU A 97 8.16 3.39 4.49
C GLU A 97 7.06 2.85 3.57
N ILE A 98 6.04 3.66 3.29
CA ILE A 98 5.02 3.35 2.28
C ILE A 98 5.03 4.39 1.16
N PHE A 99 4.92 3.90 -0.08
CA PHE A 99 4.71 4.72 -1.26
C PHE A 99 3.23 4.68 -1.64
N LEU A 100 2.57 5.83 -1.62
CA LEU A 100 1.12 5.92 -1.83
C LEU A 100 0.76 6.24 -3.28
N ASP A 101 -0.10 5.42 -3.89
CA ASP A 101 -0.55 5.60 -5.27
C ASP A 101 -2.07 5.85 -5.39
N ASP A 102 -2.51 6.14 -6.62
CA ASP A 102 -3.87 6.43 -7.05
C ASP A 102 -4.48 7.71 -6.45
N LEU A 103 -3.63 8.66 -6.05
CA LEU A 103 -4.06 9.97 -5.57
C LEU A 103 -4.86 10.76 -6.64
N ASP A 104 -4.50 10.58 -7.92
CA ASP A 104 -5.22 11.15 -9.04
C ASP A 104 -6.61 10.52 -9.23
N ALA A 105 -6.75 9.21 -8.94
CA ALA A 105 -8.04 8.52 -8.96
C ALA A 105 -8.97 9.08 -7.87
N LEU A 106 -8.43 9.43 -6.70
CA LEU A 106 -9.19 10.09 -5.65
C LEU A 106 -9.72 11.46 -6.12
N LYS A 107 -8.86 12.26 -6.76
CA LYS A 107 -9.24 13.55 -7.35
C LYS A 107 -10.28 13.42 -8.45
N LYS A 108 -10.09 12.48 -9.40
CA LYS A 108 -11.04 12.21 -10.49
C LYS A 108 -12.43 11.82 -9.96
N ARG A 109 -12.47 11.08 -8.85
CA ARG A 109 -13.72 10.65 -8.18
C ARG A 109 -14.27 11.69 -7.20
N LYS A 110 -13.63 12.84 -7.03
CA LYS A 110 -14.02 13.93 -6.10
C LYS A 110 -14.06 13.48 -4.64
N ILE A 111 -13.14 12.59 -4.25
CA ILE A 111 -13.00 12.05 -2.89
C ILE A 111 -11.61 12.32 -2.29
N GLU A 112 -10.83 13.23 -2.88
CA GLU A 112 -9.47 13.58 -2.45
C GLU A 112 -9.39 14.02 -0.98
N LYS A 113 -10.43 14.68 -0.45
CA LYS A 113 -10.48 15.05 0.97
C LYS A 113 -10.41 13.84 1.91
N TYR A 114 -10.98 12.71 1.50
CA TYR A 114 -10.90 11.47 2.26
C TYR A 114 -9.53 10.81 2.13
N GLY A 115 -8.88 10.94 0.96
CA GLY A 115 -7.47 10.55 0.78
C GLY A 115 -6.55 11.32 1.71
N VAL A 116 -6.69 12.65 1.79
CA VAL A 116 -5.89 13.50 2.68
C VAL A 116 -6.11 13.10 4.15
N ALA A 117 -7.36 12.89 4.56
CA ALA A 117 -7.69 12.44 5.92
C ALA A 117 -7.05 11.09 6.24
N LEU A 118 -7.15 10.13 5.32
CA LEU A 118 -6.55 8.80 5.45
C LEU A 118 -5.03 8.86 5.57
N ILE A 119 -4.35 9.68 4.75
CA ILE A 119 -2.90 9.88 4.85
C ILE A 119 -2.51 10.45 6.22
N HIS A 120 -3.28 11.42 6.71
CA HIS A 120 -3.08 11.98 8.04
C HIS A 120 -3.29 10.93 9.14
N ASP A 121 -4.31 10.08 9.02
CA ASP A 121 -4.58 9.00 9.97
C ASP A 121 -3.48 7.95 9.99
N ILE A 122 -2.96 7.57 8.82
CA ILE A 122 -1.82 6.65 8.71
C ILE A 122 -0.59 7.23 9.42
N ARG A 123 -0.23 8.48 9.14
CA ARG A 123 0.93 9.16 9.78
C ARG A 123 0.76 9.30 11.29
N ARG A 124 -0.44 9.66 11.74
CA ARG A 124 -0.73 9.81 13.18
C ARG A 124 -0.66 8.48 13.92
N ALA A 125 -1.13 7.40 13.31
CA ALA A 125 -1.06 6.06 13.91
C ALA A 125 0.35 5.44 13.82
N ASN A 126 1.20 5.97 12.95
CA ASN A 126 2.55 5.46 12.71
C ASN A 126 3.55 6.64 12.62
N PRO A 127 3.91 7.28 13.73
CA PRO A 127 4.74 8.49 13.75
C PRO A 127 6.21 8.24 13.36
N GLU A 128 6.60 6.98 13.19
CA GLU A 128 7.93 6.54 12.75
C GLU A 128 7.97 6.14 11.26
N LEU A 129 6.84 6.27 10.57
CA LEU A 129 6.68 6.36 9.11
C LEU A 129 6.74 7.83 8.66
#